data_AF-A0A7S3BLD8-F1
#
_entry.id   AF-A0A7S3BLD8-F1
#
_cell.length_a   1.000
_cell.length_b   1.000
_cell.length_c   1.000
_cell.angle_alpha   90.00
_cell.angle_beta   90.00
_cell.angle_gamma   90.00
#
_symmetry.space_group_name_H-M   'P 1'
#
loop_
_entity.id
_entity.type
_entity.pdbx_description
1 polymer ?
#
loop_
_entity_poly.entity_id
_entity_poly.type
_entity_poly.pdbx_seq_one_letter_code
_entity_poly.pdbx_strand_id
1 'polypeptide(L)'
;LLALARARGATLRDRCGVVALEDGPGGAIRLRLAGEGADGAPEVLAKKVIFAAGPWMGPLLEDTLQVKLDLQPISLTVCYWRVKPGMEHLYAPQGPTTAQRDGFPVFINYGDDQ
;
A
#
# COMPACT_ATOMS: atom_id res chain seq x y z
N LEU A 1 2.95 -9.42 7.67
CA LEU A 1 3.66 -8.15 7.98
C LEU A 1 2.90 -7.27 8.97
N LEU A 2 1.65 -6.86 8.70
CA LEU A 2 0.87 -6.01 9.62
C LEU A 2 0.70 -6.60 11.03
N ALA A 3 0.41 -7.91 11.14
CA ALA A 3 0.31 -8.59 12.44
C ALA A 3 1.61 -8.51 13.26
N LEU A 4 2.76 -8.64 12.61
CA LEU A 4 4.08 -8.52 13.25
C LEU A 4 4.34 -7.09 13.71
N ALA A 5 4.03 -6.09 12.89
CA ALA A 5 4.20 -4.68 13.26
C ALA A 5 3.36 -4.33 14.50
N ARG A 6 2.10 -4.78 14.55
CA ARG A 6 1.23 -4.60 15.73
C ARG A 6 1.81 -5.30 16.96
N ALA A 7 2.32 -6.52 16.82
CA ALA A 7 3.00 -7.23 17.92
C ALA A 7 4.26 -6.52 18.43
N ARG A 8 4.84 -5.61 17.62
CA ARG A 8 5.97 -4.75 17.99
C ARG A 8 5.56 -3.34 18.42
N GLY A 9 4.27 -3.12 18.71
CA GLY A 9 3.77 -1.87 19.29
C GLY A 9 3.28 -0.84 18.27
N ALA A 10 3.19 -1.18 16.98
CA ALA A 10 2.58 -0.28 16.00
C ALA A 10 1.06 -0.20 16.20
N THR A 11 0.52 1.02 16.17
CA THR A 11 -0.93 1.26 16.15
C THR A 11 -1.43 1.28 14.71
N LEU A 12 -2.46 0.48 14.41
CA LEU A 12 -3.17 0.52 13.14
C LEU A 12 -4.49 1.26 13.33
N ARG A 13 -4.74 2.26 12.48
CA ARG A 13 -6.06 2.91 12.34
C ARG A 13 -6.54 2.66 10.93
N ASP A 14 -7.66 1.96 10.81
CA ASP A 14 -8.32 1.65 9.54
C ASP A 14 -9.62 2.45 9.42
N ARG A 15 -10.23 2.42 8.23
CA ARG A 15 -11.46 3.20 7.92
C ARG A 15 -11.35 4.70 8.22
N CYS A 16 -10.13 5.24 8.18
CA CYS A 16 -9.87 6.67 8.23
C CYS A 16 -8.90 7.09 7.13
N GLY A 17 -9.16 8.22 6.49
CA GLY A 17 -8.26 8.86 5.52
C GLY A 17 -7.60 10.10 6.13
N VAL A 18 -6.40 10.43 5.66
CA VAL A 18 -5.76 11.72 5.94
C VAL A 18 -6.34 12.76 4.98
N VAL A 19 -6.83 13.86 5.51
CA VAL A 19 -7.52 14.92 4.75
C VAL A 19 -6.85 16.29 4.83
N ALA A 20 -5.89 16.47 5.73
CA ALA A 20 -4.99 17.63 5.75
C ALA A 20 -3.71 17.32 6.51
N LEU A 21 -2.66 18.04 6.13
CA LEU A 21 -1.40 18.14 6.86
C LEU A 21 -1.13 19.61 7.16
N GLU A 22 -0.80 19.90 8.40
CA GLU A 22 -0.57 21.26 8.91
C GLU A 22 0.64 21.29 9.82
N ASP A 23 1.18 22.48 10.05
CA ASP A 23 2.20 22.70 11.07
C ASP A 23 1.60 22.52 12.47
N GLY A 24 2.15 21.56 13.20
CA GLY A 24 1.84 21.28 14.58
C GLY A 24 2.76 22.02 15.56
N PRO A 25 2.41 22.03 16.85
CA PRO A 25 3.23 22.66 17.89
C PRO A 25 4.60 22.00 17.98
N GLY A 26 5.63 22.81 18.24
CA GLY A 26 7.00 22.32 18.46
C GLY A 26 7.65 21.69 17.23
N GLY A 27 7.24 22.09 16.02
CA GLY A 27 7.77 21.56 14.76
C GLY A 27 7.27 20.14 14.43
N ALA A 28 6.20 19.69 15.09
CA ALA A 28 5.49 18.48 14.68
C ALA A 28 4.63 18.76 13.45
N ILE A 29 4.20 17.70 12.78
CA ILE A 29 3.22 17.72 11.70
C ILE A 29 1.89 17.27 12.32
N ARG A 30 0.83 18.07 12.14
CA ARG A 30 -0.54 17.71 12.49
C ARG A 30 -1.21 17.08 11.27
N LEU A 31 -1.69 15.86 11.44
CA LEU A 31 -2.52 15.17 10.45
C LEU A 31 -3.97 15.22 10.91
N ARG A 32 -4.86 15.69 10.05
CA ARG A 32 -6.31 15.60 10.26
C ARG A 32 -6.85 14.37 9.57
N LEU A 33 -7.65 13.59 10.30
CA LEU A 33 -8.25 12.33 9.84
C LEU A 33 -9.75 12.50 9.62
N ALA A 34 -10.31 11.75 8.68
CA ALA A 34 -11.76 11.66 8.45
C ALA A 34 -12.21 10.22 8.23
N GLY A 35 -13.45 9.89 8.61
CA GLY A 35 -14.04 8.55 8.52
C GLY A 35 -14.28 7.92 9.90
N GLU A 36 -14.96 6.77 9.94
CA GLU A 36 -15.36 6.08 11.19
C GLU A 36 -14.17 5.71 12.08
N GLY A 37 -12.98 5.50 11.49
CA GLY A 37 -11.76 5.23 12.25
C GLY A 37 -11.20 6.45 12.99
N ALA A 38 -11.73 7.66 12.76
CA ALA A 38 -11.21 8.91 13.30
C ALA A 38 -11.83 9.29 14.66
N ASP A 39 -12.95 8.68 15.06
CA ASP A 39 -13.75 9.08 16.23
C ASP A 39 -12.99 9.01 17.57
N GLY A 40 -11.90 8.24 17.64
CA GLY A 40 -11.05 8.16 18.83
C GLY A 40 -9.90 9.17 18.89
N ALA A 41 -9.53 9.78 17.77
CA ALA A 41 -8.47 10.78 17.65
C ALA A 41 -8.50 11.39 16.23
N PRO A 42 -9.31 12.43 15.99
CA PRO A 42 -9.49 13.04 14.67
C PRO A 42 -8.23 13.77 14.19
N GLU A 43 -7.27 13.96 15.09
CA GLU A 43 -5.96 14.52 14.78
C GLU A 43 -4.84 13.62 15.33
N VAL A 44 -3.72 13.62 14.62
CA VAL A 44 -2.48 12.94 15.04
C VAL A 44 -1.33 13.92 14.90
N LEU A 45 -0.47 13.97 15.91
CA LEU A 45 0.80 14.70 15.84
C LEU A 45 1.94 13.71 15.58
N ALA A 46 2.79 14.03 14.60
CA ALA A 46 3.96 13.22 14.27
C ALA A 46 5.16 14.11 14.00
N LYS A 47 6.36 13.69 14.41
CA LYS A 47 7.60 14.41 14.04
C LYS A 47 8.03 14.17 12.59
N LYS A 48 7.57 13.06 12.01
CA LYS A 48 7.87 12.62 10.65
C LYS A 48 6.64 11.91 10.09
N VAL A 49 6.37 12.14 8.81
CA VAL A 49 5.29 11.47 8.07
C VAL A 49 5.91 10.75 6.89
N ILE A 50 5.55 9.49 6.71
CA ILE A 50 5.93 8.68 5.55
C ILE A 50 4.66 8.45 4.75
N PHE A 51 4.67 8.88 3.49
CA PHE A 51 3.55 8.64 2.60
C PHE A 51 3.74 7.32 1.86
N ALA A 52 2.78 6.42 2.01
CA ALA A 52 2.75 5.12 1.36
C ALA A 52 1.32 4.82 0.86
N ALA A 53 0.69 5.80 0.21
CA ALA A 53 -0.73 5.77 -0.18
C ALA A 53 -0.99 5.17 -1.59
N GLY A 54 0.02 4.59 -2.24
CA GLY A 54 -0.13 3.98 -3.57
C GLY A 54 -0.70 4.97 -4.61
N PRO A 55 -1.70 4.57 -5.44
CA PRO A 55 -2.32 5.44 -6.43
C PRO A 55 -2.90 6.77 -5.90
N TRP A 56 -3.27 6.82 -4.62
CA TRP A 56 -3.84 8.02 -3.99
C TRP A 56 -2.80 9.07 -3.60
N MET A 57 -1.52 8.79 -3.80
CA MET A 57 -0.42 9.73 -3.49
C MET A 57 -0.55 11.08 -4.21
N GLY A 58 -0.94 11.07 -5.49
CA GLY A 58 -1.07 12.29 -6.30
C GLY A 58 -2.13 13.23 -5.72
N PRO A 59 -3.40 12.80 -5.65
CA PRO A 59 -4.47 13.59 -5.05
C PRO A 59 -4.16 14.02 -3.62
N LEU A 60 -3.62 13.13 -2.78
CA LEU A 60 -3.30 13.45 -1.40
C LEU A 60 -2.29 14.59 -1.28
N LEU A 61 -1.20 14.56 -2.05
CA LEU A 61 -0.17 15.60 -1.97
C LEU A 61 -0.59 16.92 -2.63
N GLU A 62 -1.41 16.85 -3.68
CA GLU A 62 -1.96 18.05 -4.32
C GLU A 62 -2.94 18.75 -3.37
N ASP A 63 -3.85 18.00 -2.73
CA ASP A 63 -4.84 18.55 -1.81
C ASP A 63 -4.25 19.06 -0.50
N THR A 64 -3.18 18.41 0.01
CA THR A 64 -2.65 18.71 1.35
C THR A 64 -1.38 19.56 1.33
N LEU A 65 -0.52 19.43 0.32
CA LEU A 65 0.77 20.12 0.24
C LEU A 65 0.92 20.96 -1.04
N GLN A 66 -0.09 20.99 -1.92
CA GLN A 66 -0.04 21.67 -3.22
C GLN A 66 1.13 21.15 -4.08
N VAL A 67 1.56 19.90 -3.85
CA VAL A 67 2.61 19.24 -4.61
C VAL A 67 1.98 18.33 -5.64
N LYS A 68 2.20 18.66 -6.91
CA LYS A 68 1.78 17.81 -8.02
C LYS A 68 2.86 16.77 -8.32
N LEU A 69 2.51 15.50 -8.20
CA LEU A 69 3.32 14.39 -8.70
C LEU A 69 2.77 13.93 -10.04
N ASP A 70 3.65 13.70 -11.01
CA ASP A 70 3.30 13.10 -12.29
C ASP A 70 3.18 11.57 -12.13
N LEU A 71 2.09 11.16 -11.47
CA LEU A 71 1.76 9.75 -11.28
C LEU A 71 0.77 9.31 -12.36
N GLN A 72 1.06 8.15 -12.95
CA GLN A 72 0.14 7.46 -13.85
C GLN A 72 -0.30 6.13 -13.22
N PRO A 73 -1.36 6.12 -12.38
CA PRO A 73 -1.91 4.87 -11.84
C PRO A 73 -2.36 3.95 -12.97
N ILE A 74 -1.92 2.70 -12.93
CA ILE A 74 -2.33 1.66 -13.89
C ILE A 74 -3.31 0.72 -13.18
N SER A 75 -4.46 0.48 -13.81
CA SER A 75 -5.41 -0.55 -13.38
C SER A 75 -5.17 -1.82 -14.17
N LEU A 76 -5.10 -2.96 -13.48
CA LEU A 76 -4.91 -4.28 -14.08
C LEU A 76 -5.93 -5.25 -13.51
N THR A 77 -6.63 -5.96 -14.39
CA THR A 77 -7.59 -6.99 -14.00
C THR A 77 -6.89 -8.33 -13.87
N VAL A 78 -6.93 -8.93 -12.67
CA VAL A 78 -6.40 -10.28 -12.42
C VAL A 78 -7.57 -11.25 -12.26
N CYS A 79 -7.53 -12.35 -13.03
CA CYS A 79 -8.52 -13.42 -12.93
C CYS A 79 -7.89 -14.64 -12.27
N TYR A 80 -8.61 -15.23 -11.31
CA TYR A 80 -8.20 -16.46 -10.64
C TYR A 80 -9.15 -17.59 -11.00
N TRP A 81 -8.58 -18.76 -11.28
CA TRP A 81 -9.32 -19.99 -11.50
C TRP A 81 -8.84 -21.05 -10.53
N ARG A 82 -9.78 -21.83 -10.01
CA ARG A 82 -9.45 -22.99 -9.19
C ARG A 82 -8.79 -24.04 -10.08
N VAL A 83 -7.59 -24.49 -9.70
CA VAL A 83 -6.94 -25.63 -10.35
C VAL A 83 -7.78 -26.89 -10.11
N LYS A 84 -7.96 -27.69 -11.16
CA LYS A 84 -8.68 -28.96 -11.06
C LYS A 84 -7.89 -29.95 -10.19
N PRO A 85 -8.55 -30.77 -9.34
CA PRO A 85 -7.88 -31.81 -8.58
C PRO A 85 -7.02 -32.71 -9.47
N GLY A 86 -5.77 -32.97 -9.06
CA GLY A 86 -4.81 -33.79 -9.80
C GLY A 86 -3.98 -33.04 -10.85
N MET A 87 -4.28 -31.76 -11.11
CA MET A 87 -3.58 -30.92 -12.08
C MET A 87 -2.67 -29.86 -11.43
N GLU A 88 -2.50 -29.89 -10.11
CA GLU A 88 -1.73 -28.91 -9.33
C GLU A 88 -0.27 -28.84 -9.75
N HIS A 89 0.31 -29.99 -10.13
CA HIS A 89 1.69 -30.10 -10.58
C HIS A 89 1.99 -29.31 -11.87
N LEU A 90 0.97 -29.05 -12.70
CA LEU A 90 1.11 -28.27 -13.94
C LEU A 90 1.24 -26.77 -13.68
N TYR A 91 0.79 -26.30 -12.52
CA TYR A 91 0.76 -24.89 -12.14
C TYR A 91 1.69 -24.56 -10.95
N ALA A 92 2.47 -25.55 -10.50
CA ALA A 92 3.54 -25.30 -9.54
C ALA A 92 4.59 -24.37 -10.19
N PRO A 93 5.13 -23.38 -9.45
CA PRO A 93 6.12 -22.46 -9.99
C PRO A 93 7.33 -23.24 -10.52
N GLN A 94 7.53 -23.24 -11.84
CA GLN A 94 8.69 -23.83 -12.49
C GLN A 94 9.74 -22.73 -12.65
N GLY A 95 10.81 -22.79 -11.86
CA GLY A 95 11.98 -21.94 -12.07
C GLY A 95 12.69 -22.28 -13.39
N PRO A 96 13.51 -21.37 -13.95
CA PRO A 96 14.23 -21.58 -15.21
C PRO A 96 15.29 -22.69 -15.17
N THR A 97 15.51 -23.32 -14.01
CA THR A 97 16.28 -24.55 -13.87
C THR A 97 15.67 -25.39 -12.75
N THR A 98 15.75 -26.70 -12.90
CA THR A 98 15.22 -27.77 -12.02
C THR A 98 15.62 -27.69 -10.54
N ALA A 99 16.41 -26.70 -10.14
CA ALA A 99 16.94 -26.53 -8.79
C ALA A 99 16.19 -25.49 -7.93
N GLN A 100 15.32 -24.64 -8.49
CA GLN A 100 14.66 -23.57 -7.73
C GLN A 100 13.12 -23.71 -7.82
N ARG A 101 12.55 -24.44 -6.86
CA ARG A 101 11.10 -24.66 -6.70
C ARG A 101 10.38 -23.56 -5.91
N ASP A 102 11.08 -22.48 -5.56
CA ASP A 102 10.61 -21.44 -4.64
C ASP A 102 10.34 -20.09 -5.32
N GLY A 103 9.86 -20.10 -6.57
CA GLY A 103 9.46 -18.88 -7.28
C GLY A 103 8.09 -18.40 -6.82
N PHE A 104 7.98 -17.16 -6.35
CA PHE A 104 6.66 -16.52 -6.14
C PHE A 104 6.01 -16.26 -7.51
N PRO A 105 4.72 -16.59 -7.71
CA PRO A 105 4.07 -16.32 -8.98
C PRO A 105 4.04 -14.81 -9.25
N VAL A 106 4.70 -14.40 -10.33
CA VAL A 106 4.71 -13.01 -10.79
C VAL A 106 3.58 -12.87 -11.82
N PHE A 107 2.51 -12.17 -11.45
CA PHE A 107 1.34 -11.95 -12.31
C PHE A 107 1.49 -10.72 -13.22
N ILE A 108 2.55 -9.95 -13.04
CA ILE A 108 2.80 -8.68 -13.72
C ILE A 108 4.22 -8.71 -14.24
N ASN A 109 4.37 -8.88 -15.55
CA ASN A 109 5.63 -8.63 -16.25
C ASN A 109 5.53 -7.24 -16.88
N TYR A 110 6.30 -6.30 -16.35
CA TYR A 110 6.57 -5.07 -17.08
C TYR A 110 7.61 -5.47 -18.14
N GLY A 111 7.14 -5.93 -19.30
CA GLY A 111 8.04 -6.21 -20.42
C GLY A 111 8.89 -4.96 -20.71
N ASP A 112 10.13 -5.19 -21.18
CA ASP A 112 11.00 -4.15 -21.69
C ASP A 112 10.41 -3.59 -23.00
N ASP A 113 9.37 -2.76 -22.90
CA ASP A 113 8.83 -2.02 -24.04
C ASP A 113 9.51 -0.64 -24.11
N GLN A 114 10.51 -0.55 -24.99
CA GLN A 114 10.97 0.70 -25.63
C GLN A 114 10.03 1.09 -26.78
#